data_AF-A0A962Y658-F1
#
_entry.id   AF-A0A962Y658-F1
#
_cell.length_a   1.000
_cell.length_b   1.000
_cell.length_c   1.000
_cell.angle_alpha   90.00
_cell.angle_beta   90.00
_cell.angle_gamma   90.00
#
_symmetry.space_group_name_H-M   'P 1'
#
loop_
_entity.id
_entity.type
_entity.pdbx_description
1 polymer ?
#
loop_
_entity_poly.entity_id
_entity_poly.type
_entity_poly.pdbx_seq_one_letter_code
_entity_poly.pdbx_strand_id
1 'polypeptide(L)'
;MTGLSDDLLSQLLDLIDSLRGESAEFLANPGDQQLWYNRGYANGMLTALYSLGAGEKLGQRKPDPAAEIDAHAVMAWGRAYRHGESVGSRETFEIIGNPAP
;
A
#
# COMPACT_ATOMS: atom_id res chain seq x y z
N MET A 1 -2.32 -24.37 -2.37
CA MET A 1 -2.33 -23.04 -1.72
C MET A 1 -0.93 -22.49 -1.88
N THR A 2 -0.76 -21.51 -2.77
CA THR A 2 0.51 -20.85 -3.00
C THR A 2 0.86 -20.08 -1.73
N GLY A 3 2.02 -20.32 -1.14
CA GLY A 3 2.51 -19.52 -0.02
C GLY A 3 3.25 -18.30 -0.54
N LEU A 4 3.38 -17.26 0.29
CA LEU A 4 4.28 -16.13 0.03
C LEU A 4 5.72 -16.66 -0.06
N SER A 5 6.21 -16.90 -1.28
CA SER A 5 7.61 -17.26 -1.51
C SER A 5 8.52 -16.05 -1.27
N ASP A 6 9.79 -16.30 -0.96
CA ASP A 6 10.75 -15.21 -0.76
C ASP A 6 10.95 -14.38 -2.04
N ASP A 7 10.92 -15.02 -3.22
CA ASP A 7 11.00 -14.32 -4.52
C ASP A 7 9.79 -13.41 -4.76
N LEU A 8 8.58 -13.90 -4.47
CA LEU A 8 7.36 -13.10 -4.60
C LEU A 8 7.36 -11.95 -3.61
N LEU A 9 7.77 -12.20 -2.37
CA LEU A 9 7.91 -11.16 -1.37
C LEU A 9 8.89 -10.08 -1.83
N SER A 10 10.05 -10.45 -2.37
CA SER A 10 11.02 -9.49 -2.91
C SER A 10 10.40 -8.61 -3.99
N GLN A 11 9.68 -9.20 -4.95
CA GLN A 11 9.01 -8.45 -6.02
C GLN A 11 7.95 -7.48 -5.48
N LEU A 12 7.17 -7.89 -4.49
CA LEU A 12 6.18 -7.03 -3.84
C LEU A 12 6.85 -5.88 -3.09
N LEU A 13 7.98 -6.13 -2.43
CA LEU A 13 8.75 -5.09 -1.73
C LEU A 13 9.37 -4.08 -2.71
N ASP A 14 9.92 -4.55 -3.83
CA ASP A 14 10.47 -3.68 -4.88
C ASP A 14 9.38 -2.77 -5.46
N LEU A 15 8.19 -3.32 -5.70
CA LEU A 15 7.04 -2.54 -6.18
C LEU A 15 6.59 -1.50 -5.14
N ILE A 16 6.50 -1.87 -3.86
CA ILE A 16 6.16 -0.94 -2.78
C ILE A 16 7.15 0.21 -2.73
N ASP A 17 8.45 -0.07 -2.86
CA ASP A 17 9.49 0.96 -2.80
C ASP A 17 9.43 1.89 -4.01
N SER A 18 9.23 1.36 -5.22
CA SER A 18 9.04 2.19 -6.43
C SER A 18 7.85 3.11 -6.27
N LEU A 19 6.69 2.56 -5.90
CA LEU A 19 5.46 3.35 -5.74
C LEU A 19 5.61 4.42 -4.65
N ARG A 20 6.23 4.09 -3.51
CA ARG A 20 6.46 5.05 -2.42
C ARG A 20 7.49 6.11 -2.77
N GLY A 21 8.49 5.78 -3.60
CA GLY A 21 9.46 6.73 -4.13
C GLY A 21 8.83 7.71 -5.11
N GLU A 22 8.07 7.20 -6.09
CA GLU A 22 7.35 8.01 -7.08
C GLU A 22 6.28 8.91 -6.44
N SER A 23 5.64 8.43 -5.37
CA SER A 23 4.60 9.14 -4.63
C SER A 23 5.09 9.83 -3.35
N ALA A 24 6.39 10.05 -3.19
CA ALA A 24 6.95 10.62 -1.96
C ALA A 24 6.36 12.00 -1.61
N GLU A 25 6.10 12.82 -2.65
CA GLU A 25 5.61 14.20 -2.51
C GLU A 25 4.07 14.31 -2.59
N PHE A 26 3.32 13.22 -2.40
CA PHE A 26 1.85 13.22 -2.59
C PHE A 26 1.13 14.31 -1.74
N LEU A 27 1.58 14.53 -0.50
CA LEU A 27 1.00 15.56 0.39
C LEU A 27 1.22 16.98 -0.12
N ALA A 28 2.35 17.24 -0.77
CA ALA A 28 2.63 18.53 -1.40
C ALA A 28 1.86 18.71 -2.71
N ASN A 29 1.26 17.64 -3.25
CA ASN A 29 0.57 17.63 -4.53
C ASN A 29 -0.88 17.10 -4.41
N PRO A 30 -1.76 17.77 -3.63
CA PRO A 30 -3.14 17.32 -3.41
C PRO A 30 -3.99 17.29 -4.69
N GLY A 31 -3.62 18.05 -5.72
CA GLY A 31 -4.32 18.02 -7.01
C GLY A 31 -4.04 16.78 -7.86
N ASP A 32 -2.95 16.04 -7.58
CA ASP A 32 -2.56 14.88 -8.35
C ASP A 32 -3.12 13.60 -7.72
N GLN A 33 -4.32 13.21 -8.17
CA GLN A 33 -4.99 12.03 -7.65
C GLN A 33 -4.22 10.73 -7.90
N GLN A 34 -3.38 10.66 -8.94
CA GLN A 34 -2.62 9.45 -9.25
C GLN A 34 -1.50 9.24 -8.23
N LEU A 35 -0.82 10.30 -7.78
CA LEU A 35 0.16 10.20 -6.69
C LEU A 35 -0.48 9.69 -5.40
N TRP A 36 -1.67 10.21 -5.05
CA TRP A 36 -2.41 9.75 -3.88
C TRP A 36 -2.87 8.30 -4.01
N TYR A 37 -3.38 7.90 -5.19
CA TYR A 37 -3.75 6.52 -5.45
C TYR A 37 -2.55 5.58 -5.33
N ASN A 38 -1.42 5.89 -5.98
CA ASN A 38 -0.20 5.07 -5.93
C ASN A 38 0.32 4.93 -4.50
N ARG A 39 0.29 6.02 -3.73
CA ARG A 39 0.68 5.99 -2.32
C ARG A 39 -0.22 5.08 -1.50
N GLY A 40 -1.54 5.26 -1.66
CA GLY A 40 -2.54 4.42 -1.03
C GLY A 40 -2.36 2.95 -1.38
N TYR A 41 -2.16 2.63 -2.66
CA TYR A 41 -1.94 1.27 -3.14
C TYR A 41 -0.76 0.60 -2.44
N ALA A 42 0.40 1.28 -2.40
CA ALA A 42 1.56 0.78 -1.68
C ALA A 42 1.30 0.61 -0.17
N ASN A 43 0.53 1.52 0.45
CA ASN A 43 0.14 1.39 1.85
C ASN A 43 -0.78 0.18 2.10
N GLY A 44 -1.70 -0.09 1.18
CA GLY A 44 -2.58 -1.25 1.20
C GLY A 44 -1.81 -2.56 1.12
N MET A 45 -0.87 -2.66 0.17
CA MET A 45 0.03 -3.82 0.04
C MET A 45 0.80 -4.06 1.33
N LEU A 46 1.40 -3.00 1.89
CA LEU A 46 2.20 -3.10 3.11
C LEU A 46 1.35 -3.58 4.30
N THR A 47 0.14 -3.04 4.45
CA THR A 47 -0.80 -3.43 5.51
C THR A 47 -1.25 -4.89 5.36
N ALA A 48 -1.49 -5.36 4.13
CA ALA A 48 -1.79 -6.76 3.86
C ALA A 48 -0.62 -7.68 4.21
N LEU A 49 0.61 -7.32 3.84
CA LEU A 49 1.81 -8.10 4.18
C LEU A 49 2.03 -8.18 5.71
N TYR A 50 1.75 -7.11 6.45
CA TYR A 50 1.76 -7.15 7.92
C TYR A 50 0.72 -8.14 8.45
N SER A 51 -0.51 -8.09 7.94
CA SER A 51 -1.61 -8.99 8.33
C SER A 51 -1.32 -10.46 8.01
N LEU A 52 -0.54 -10.72 6.97
CA LEU A 52 -0.09 -12.06 6.56
C LEU A 52 1.11 -12.57 7.36
N GLY A 53 1.59 -11.81 8.35
CA GLY A 53 2.71 -12.21 9.21
C GLY A 53 4.09 -11.97 8.62
N ALA A 54 4.21 -11.25 7.49
CA ALA A 54 5.50 -10.93 6.88
C ALA A 54 6.24 -9.77 7.60
N GLY A 55 5.70 -9.25 8.71
CA GLY A 55 6.16 -8.04 9.39
C GLY A 55 7.66 -7.96 9.65
N GLU A 56 8.30 -9.06 10.08
CA GLU A 56 9.76 -9.09 10.32
C GLU A 56 10.58 -8.88 9.04
N LYS A 57 10.06 -9.35 7.89
CA LYS A 57 10.73 -9.24 6.59
C LYS A 57 10.53 -7.87 5.92
N LEU A 58 9.63 -7.03 6.46
CA LEU A 58 9.35 -5.69 5.90
C LEU A 58 10.44 -4.65 6.25
N GLY A 59 11.29 -4.95 7.23
CA GLY A 59 12.39 -4.08 7.66
C GLY A 59 11.87 -2.76 8.25
N GLN A 60 12.27 -1.63 7.65
CA GLN A 60 11.88 -0.30 8.13
C GLN A 60 10.58 0.24 7.52
N ARG A 61 9.97 -0.49 6.57
CA ARG A 61 8.73 -0.07 5.89
C ARG A 61 7.59 -0.07 6.89
N LYS A 62 6.93 1.08 7.06
CA LYS A 62 5.78 1.23 7.96
C LYS A 62 4.59 1.80 7.19
N PRO A 63 3.36 1.41 7.54
CA PRO A 63 2.17 2.05 7.02
C PRO A 63 2.20 3.54 7.32
N ASP A 64 1.55 4.31 6.45
CA ASP A 64 1.44 5.75 6.60
C ASP A 64 0.62 6.10 7.86
N PRO A 65 0.94 7.22 8.54
CA PRO A 65 0.22 7.63 9.74
C PRO A 65 -1.27 7.88 9.43
N ALA A 66 -2.17 7.15 10.09
CA ALA A 66 -3.61 7.26 9.86
C ALA A 66 -4.12 8.71 10.03
N ALA A 67 -3.63 9.43 11.04
CA ALA A 67 -4.02 10.81 11.31
C ALA A 67 -3.70 11.77 10.15
N GLU A 68 -2.62 11.53 9.41
CA GLU A 68 -2.22 12.34 8.27
C GLU A 68 -3.16 12.11 7.09
N ILE A 69 -3.54 10.86 6.83
CA ILE A 69 -4.48 10.50 5.76
C ILE A 69 -5.92 10.92 6.08
N ASP A 70 -6.34 10.75 7.34
CA ASP A 70 -7.71 11.06 7.78
C ASP A 70 -8.04 12.55 7.66
N ALA A 71 -7.04 13.43 7.79
CA ALA A 71 -7.18 14.86 7.53
C ALA A 71 -7.66 15.18 6.10
N HIS A 72 -7.51 14.24 5.16
CA HIS A 72 -7.88 14.41 3.75
C HIS A 72 -9.04 13.51 3.29
N ALA A 73 -9.64 12.72 4.19
CA ALA A 73 -10.57 11.63 3.83
C ALA A 73 -11.77 12.06 2.96
N VAL A 74 -12.25 13.30 3.11
CA VAL A 74 -13.39 13.84 2.35
C VAL A 74 -13.00 14.46 1.01
N MET A 75 -11.71 14.63 0.74
CA MET A 75 -11.21 15.23 -0.50
C MET A 75 -11.13 14.20 -1.63
N ALA A 76 -11.13 14.66 -2.88
CA ALA A 76 -11.03 13.77 -4.04
C ALA A 76 -9.75 12.92 -4.01
N TRP A 77 -8.62 13.54 -3.67
CA TRP A 77 -7.33 12.86 -3.55
C TRP A 77 -7.25 11.92 -2.34
N GLY A 78 -7.84 12.30 -1.19
CA GLY A 78 -7.94 11.41 -0.04
C GLY A 78 -8.79 10.17 -0.33
N ARG A 79 -9.88 10.33 -1.10
CA ARG A 79 -10.63 9.18 -1.64
C ARG A 79 -9.80 8.34 -2.61
N ALA A 80 -8.99 8.97 -3.47
CA ALA A 80 -8.08 8.24 -4.37
C ALA A 80 -7.07 7.40 -3.59
N TYR A 81 -6.49 7.93 -2.51
CA TYR A 81 -5.65 7.17 -1.59
C TYR A 81 -6.39 5.99 -0.97
N ARG A 82 -7.57 6.21 -0.39
CA ARG A 82 -8.34 5.14 0.26
C ARG A 82 -8.76 4.06 -0.74
N HIS A 83 -9.04 4.45 -1.98
CA HIS A 83 -9.31 3.49 -3.05
C HIS A 83 -8.07 2.68 -3.39
N GLY A 84 -6.92 3.34 -3.59
CA GLY A 84 -5.64 2.66 -3.80
C GLY A 84 -5.34 1.67 -2.67
N GLU A 85 -5.47 2.10 -1.42
CA GLU A 85 -5.26 1.26 -0.23
C GLU A 85 -6.15 0.01 -0.22
N SER A 86 -7.43 0.17 -0.52
CA SER A 86 -8.35 -0.97 -0.63
C SER A 86 -7.93 -1.94 -1.74
N VAL A 87 -7.54 -1.42 -2.91
CA VAL A 87 -7.16 -2.24 -4.06
C VAL A 87 -5.84 -2.96 -3.80
N GLY A 88 -4.80 -2.24 -3.36
CA GLY A 88 -3.48 -2.79 -3.09
C GLY A 88 -3.50 -3.87 -2.00
N SER A 89 -4.32 -3.70 -0.96
CA SER A 89 -4.54 -4.73 0.05
C SER A 89 -5.18 -5.98 -0.56
N ARG A 90 -6.33 -5.81 -1.24
CA ARG A 90 -7.08 -6.91 -1.86
C ARG A 90 -6.22 -7.71 -2.84
N GLU A 91 -5.54 -7.04 -3.76
CA GLU A 91 -4.72 -7.70 -4.78
C GLU A 91 -3.52 -8.43 -4.16
N THR A 92 -2.94 -7.90 -3.08
CA THR A 92 -1.88 -8.61 -2.34
C THR A 92 -2.39 -9.94 -1.77
N PHE A 93 -3.57 -9.95 -1.18
CA PHE A 93 -4.21 -11.18 -0.70
C PHE A 93 -4.50 -12.16 -1.85
N GLU A 94 -5.07 -11.68 -2.96
CA GLU A 94 -5.36 -12.48 -4.16
C GLU A 94 -4.11 -13.13 -4.76
N ILE A 95 -3.02 -12.37 -4.92
CA ILE A 95 -1.74 -12.84 -5.45
C ILE A 95 -1.13 -13.93 -4.57
N ILE A 96 -1.25 -13.78 -3.25
CA ILE A 96 -0.74 -14.76 -2.28
C ILE A 96 -1.71 -15.96 -2.14
N GLY A 97 -2.87 -15.93 -2.79
CA GLY A 97 -3.84 -17.03 -2.77
C GLY A 97 -4.58 -17.18 -1.43
N ASN A 98 -4.70 -16.08 -0.67
CA ASN A 98 -5.47 -16.01 0.57
C ASN A 98 -6.68 -15.09 0.33
N PRO A 99 -7.92 -15.45 0.67
CA PRO A 99 -9.04 -14.53 0.53
C PRO A 99 -8.79 -13.26 1.37
N ALA A 100 -9.07 -12.10 0.79
CA ALA A 100 -9.03 -10.83 1.51
C ALA A 100 -9.97 -10.90 2.73
N PRO A 101 -9.58 -10.33 3.89
CA PRO A 101 -10.39 -10.32 5.11
C PRO A 101 -11.68 -9.51 4.99
#